data_AF-A0A936SLD0-F1
#
_entry.id   AF-A0A936SLD0-F1
#
_cell.length_a   1.000
_cell.length_b   1.000
_cell.length_c   1.000
_cell.angle_alpha   90.00
_cell.angle_beta   90.00
_cell.angle_gamma   90.00
#
_symmetry.space_group_name_H-M   'P 1'
#
loop_
_entity.id
_entity.type
_entity.pdbx_description
1 polymer ?
#
loop_
_entity_poly.entity_id
_entity_poly.type
_entity_poly.pdbx_seq_one_letter_code
_entity_poly.pdbx_strand_id
1 'polypeptide(L)'
;MVGTSAAMRVAYTGAPPQKIPAGLWCYRIDRKRVIVGGALSDGGNLYAHLKHLFKLPHNTDELLAQRNPKDGLVVIPFFHGERSTGYDENARGAIIGMSADDDGIDVLRAAMEGVAFRLADIFEQLKKIAKIELIVASGGALRDSPVWTQIIADVLGRELTVNDARESSSRGAVLLALESIGNI
;
A
#
# COMPACT_ATOMS: atom_id res chain seq x y z
N MET A 1 -3.43 -0.17 -3.39
CA MET A 1 -4.53 0.49 -2.64
C MET A 1 -4.02 0.81 -1.24
N VAL A 2 -4.17 2.05 -0.77
CA VAL A 2 -3.95 2.42 0.63
C VAL A 2 -5.19 3.13 1.16
N GLY A 3 -5.97 2.42 1.97
CA GLY A 3 -7.08 2.95 2.76
C GLY A 3 -6.66 3.03 4.22
N THR A 4 -7.50 2.54 5.13
CA THR A 4 -7.11 2.32 6.53
C THR A 4 -5.88 1.42 6.63
N SER A 5 -5.80 0.39 5.80
CA SER A 5 -4.63 -0.48 5.64
C SER A 5 -4.18 -0.47 4.17
N ALA A 6 -3.03 -1.07 3.87
CA ALA A 6 -2.50 -1.13 2.51
C ALA A 6 -2.57 -2.54 1.91
N ALA A 7 -2.69 -2.62 0.58
CA ALA A 7 -2.61 -3.88 -0.16
C ALA A 7 -2.21 -3.63 -1.62
N MET A 8 -1.48 -4.60 -2.18
CA MET A 8 -1.14 -4.66 -3.60
C MET A 8 -1.50 -6.02 -4.16
N ARG A 9 -2.11 -6.04 -5.34
CA ARG A 9 -2.74 -7.22 -5.94
C ARG A 9 -2.63 -7.16 -7.46
N VAL A 10 -2.55 -8.32 -8.10
CA VAL A 10 -2.70 -8.48 -9.54
C VAL A 10 -3.83 -9.48 -9.82
N ALA A 11 -4.75 -9.10 -10.71
CA ALA A 11 -5.75 -9.99 -11.24
C ALA A 11 -5.36 -10.39 -12.67
N TYR A 12 -5.53 -11.67 -13.02
CA TYR A 12 -5.26 -12.16 -14.37
C TYR A 12 -6.18 -13.32 -14.75
N THR A 13 -6.36 -13.52 -16.06
CA THR A 13 -7.07 -14.67 -16.61
C THR A 13 -6.13 -15.86 -16.70
N GLY A 14 -6.51 -16.99 -16.12
CA GLY A 14 -5.72 -18.20 -16.12
C GLY A 14 -5.90 -19.03 -14.85
N ALA A 15 -5.09 -20.08 -14.75
CA ALA A 15 -5.03 -20.91 -13.56
C ALA A 15 -4.34 -20.15 -12.40
N PRO A 16 -4.69 -20.45 -11.14
CA PRO A 16 -3.90 -20.00 -10.00
C PRO A 16 -2.44 -20.44 -10.13
N PRO A 17 -1.48 -19.70 -9.56
CA PRO A 17 -0.08 -20.08 -9.65
C PRO A 17 0.14 -21.43 -8.95
N GLN A 18 0.98 -22.30 -9.54
CA GLN A 18 1.27 -23.62 -8.94
C GLN A 18 1.85 -23.49 -7.53
N LYS A 19 2.63 -22.43 -7.29
CA LYS A 19 3.16 -22.07 -5.98
C LYS A 19 2.93 -20.59 -5.74
N ILE A 20 2.27 -20.27 -4.63
CA ILE A 20 2.09 -18.89 -4.17
C ILE A 20 3.39 -18.47 -3.44
N PRO A 21 4.02 -17.36 -3.81
CA PRO A 21 5.16 -16.82 -3.08
C PRO A 21 4.85 -16.60 -1.59
N ALA A 22 5.82 -16.85 -0.72
CA ALA A 22 5.65 -16.71 0.72
C ALA A 22 5.32 -15.26 1.08
N GLY A 23 4.26 -15.06 1.87
CA GLY A 23 3.77 -13.72 2.19
C GLY A 23 2.60 -13.25 1.34
N LEU A 24 2.26 -13.96 0.25
CA LEU A 24 1.12 -13.65 -0.61
C LEU A 24 -0.02 -14.66 -0.44
N TRP A 25 -1.20 -14.26 -0.89
CA TRP A 25 -2.41 -15.07 -0.95
C TRP A 25 -2.99 -15.06 -2.37
N CYS A 26 -3.80 -16.07 -2.71
CA CYS A 26 -4.48 -16.18 -3.99
C CYS A 26 -5.96 -16.51 -3.79
N TYR A 27 -6.85 -15.70 -4.41
CA TYR A 27 -8.28 -15.96 -4.46
C TYR A 27 -8.73 -16.18 -5.90
N ARG A 28 -9.73 -17.03 -6.09
CA ARG A 28 -10.45 -17.13 -7.36
C ARG A 28 -11.46 -15.99 -7.44
N ILE A 29 -11.45 -15.26 -8.55
CA ILE A 29 -12.50 -14.29 -8.86
C ILE A 29 -13.70 -15.04 -9.43
N ASP A 30 -13.46 -15.93 -10.39
CA ASP A 30 -14.49 -16.78 -11.00
C ASP A 30 -13.89 -18.09 -11.57
N ARG A 31 -14.46 -18.62 -12.66
CA ARG A 31 -13.96 -19.83 -13.35
C ARG A 31 -12.75 -19.58 -14.25
N LYS A 32 -12.49 -18.33 -14.65
CA LYS A 32 -11.48 -17.92 -15.63
C LYS A 32 -10.37 -17.05 -15.02
N ARG A 33 -10.65 -16.34 -13.92
CA ARG A 33 -9.80 -15.30 -13.36
C ARG A 33 -9.42 -15.58 -11.91
N VAL A 34 -8.21 -15.18 -11.56
CA VAL A 34 -7.67 -15.23 -10.20
C VAL A 34 -7.10 -13.87 -9.82
N ILE A 35 -6.98 -13.63 -8.51
CA ILE A 35 -6.30 -12.47 -7.94
C ILE A 35 -5.29 -12.94 -6.91
N VAL A 36 -4.07 -12.45 -7.04
CA VAL A 36 -2.97 -12.73 -6.11
C VAL A 36 -2.51 -11.42 -5.50
N GLY A 37 -2.19 -11.42 -4.20
CA GLY A 37 -1.80 -10.19 -3.53
C GLY A 37 -1.16 -10.38 -2.18
N GLY A 38 -0.70 -9.26 -1.64
CA GLY A 38 -0.26 -9.11 -0.26
C GLY A 38 -1.02 -7.96 0.41
N ALA A 39 -1.11 -7.99 1.73
CA ALA A 39 -1.76 -6.96 2.53
C ALA A 39 -0.87 -6.56 3.70
N LEU A 40 -0.83 -5.27 4.01
CA LEU A 40 -0.09 -4.70 5.13
C LEU A 40 -1.09 -4.20 6.15
N SER A 41 -0.90 -4.47 7.44
CA SER A 41 -1.79 -3.91 8.48
C SER A 41 -1.68 -2.39 8.56
N ASP A 42 -0.49 -1.87 8.34
CA ASP A 42 -0.19 -0.44 8.32
C ASP A 42 -0.47 0.19 6.95
N GLY A 43 -1.15 1.33 7.00
CA GLY A 43 -1.52 2.19 5.88
C GLY A 43 -2.00 3.52 6.43
N GLY A 44 -3.21 3.96 6.06
CA GLY A 44 -3.78 5.19 6.59
C GLY A 44 -3.97 5.21 8.12
N ASN A 45 -4.12 4.05 8.77
CA ASN A 45 -4.14 3.94 10.24
C ASN A 45 -2.81 4.34 10.88
N LEU A 46 -1.67 3.95 10.31
CA LEU A 46 -0.34 4.35 10.75
C LEU A 46 -0.16 5.86 10.62
N TYR A 47 -0.54 6.41 9.45
CA TYR A 47 -0.52 7.85 9.23
C TYR A 47 -1.37 8.59 10.28
N ALA A 48 -2.61 8.15 10.50
CA ALA A 48 -3.50 8.76 11.47
C ALA A 48 -2.96 8.66 12.91
N HIS A 49 -2.38 7.50 13.26
CA HIS A 49 -1.79 7.25 14.57
C HIS A 49 -0.60 8.17 14.83
N LEU A 50 0.36 8.25 13.91
CA LEU A 50 1.55 9.11 14.04
C LEU A 50 1.19 10.60 14.00
N LYS A 51 0.24 10.99 13.14
CA LYS A 51 -0.31 12.35 13.11
C LYS A 51 -0.87 12.76 14.47
N HIS A 52 -1.61 11.86 15.12
CA HIS A 52 -2.15 12.09 16.46
C HIS A 52 -1.04 12.11 17.53
N LEU A 53 -0.15 11.11 17.53
CA LEU A 53 0.93 10.95 18.50
C LEU A 53 1.85 12.17 18.55
N PHE A 54 2.25 12.66 17.37
CA PHE A 54 3.12 13.83 17.25
C PHE A 54 2.35 15.16 17.22
N LYS A 55 1.02 15.14 17.39
CA LYS A 55 0.14 16.33 17.38
C LYS A 55 0.36 17.20 16.15
N LEU A 56 0.50 16.58 14.98
CA LEU A 56 0.83 17.28 13.74
C LEU A 56 -0.36 18.11 13.25
N PRO A 57 -0.10 19.28 12.64
CA PRO A 57 -1.14 20.26 12.32
C PRO A 57 -2.05 19.80 11.17
N HIS A 58 -3.15 20.54 10.94
CA HIS A 58 -4.08 20.21 9.86
C HIS A 58 -3.42 20.18 8.47
N ASN A 59 -2.46 21.08 8.22
CA ASN A 59 -1.69 21.16 6.97
C ASN A 59 -0.51 20.17 6.89
N THR A 60 -0.59 19.02 7.57
CA THR A 60 0.47 17.99 7.58
C THR A 60 0.92 17.59 6.16
N ASP A 61 0.00 17.43 5.20
CA ASP A 61 0.36 16.97 3.85
C ASP A 61 1.17 18.02 3.06
N GLU A 62 0.86 19.31 3.26
CA GLU A 62 1.63 20.42 2.67
C GLU A 62 3.05 20.46 3.23
N LEU A 63 3.22 20.18 4.53
CA LEU A 63 4.53 20.09 5.17
C LEU A 63 5.30 18.87 4.67
N LEU A 64 4.65 17.71 4.53
CA LEU A 64 5.25 16.50 3.96
C LEU A 64 5.75 16.73 2.53
N ALA A 65 4.99 17.46 1.71
CA ALA A 65 5.37 17.79 0.34
C ALA A 65 6.63 18.69 0.25
N GLN A 66 6.96 19.42 1.32
CA GLN A 66 8.15 20.27 1.41
C GLN A 66 9.36 19.55 2.02
N ARG A 67 9.20 18.34 2.54
CA ARG A 67 10.30 17.53 3.08
C ARG A 67 10.92 16.69 1.97
N ASN A 68 12.24 16.58 2.00
CA ASN A 68 12.96 15.58 1.21
C ASN A 68 13.13 14.30 2.05
N PRO A 69 13.34 13.13 1.41
CA PRO A 69 13.80 11.94 2.12
C PRO A 69 15.07 12.26 2.92
N LYS A 70 15.16 11.79 4.17
CA LYS A 70 16.34 11.96 5.02
C LYS A 70 17.12 10.65 5.08
N ASP A 71 18.38 10.71 4.64
CA ASP A 71 19.29 9.57 4.77
C ASP A 71 19.48 9.21 6.25
N GLY A 72 19.26 7.92 6.58
CA GLY A 72 19.49 7.38 7.92
C GLY A 72 18.27 7.35 8.84
N LEU A 73 17.20 8.12 8.58
CA LEU A 73 15.95 8.02 9.33
C LEU A 73 15.05 6.95 8.71
N VAL A 74 14.83 5.85 9.43
CA VAL A 74 14.03 4.71 8.97
C VAL A 74 12.91 4.41 9.95
N VAL A 75 11.71 4.19 9.42
CA VAL A 75 10.59 3.68 10.20
C VAL A 75 10.19 2.29 9.69
N ILE A 76 10.21 1.31 10.58
CA ILE A 76 9.67 -0.03 10.33
C ILE A 76 8.16 -0.01 10.62
N PRO A 77 7.29 -0.20 9.62
CA PRO A 77 5.86 0.07 9.74
C PRO A 77 5.08 -1.19 10.21
N PHE A 78 5.33 -1.63 11.44
CA PHE A 78 4.64 -2.77 12.08
C PHE A 78 3.92 -2.36 13.38
N PHE A 79 3.33 -1.17 13.39
CA PHE A 79 2.59 -0.64 14.55
C PHE A 79 1.29 -1.42 14.78
N HIS A 80 0.74 -2.06 13.75
CA HIS A 80 -0.44 -2.92 13.82
C HIS A 80 -0.14 -4.37 13.41
N GLY A 81 1.10 -4.85 13.66
CA GLY A 81 1.57 -6.17 13.26
C GLY A 81 1.78 -6.31 11.75
N GLU A 82 2.26 -7.47 11.31
CA GLU A 82 2.59 -7.74 9.90
C GLU A 82 1.69 -8.83 9.29
N ARG A 83 1.08 -8.54 8.15
CA ARG A 83 0.28 -9.51 7.37
C ARG A 83 0.99 -10.00 6.10
N SER A 84 1.82 -9.18 5.49
CA SER A 84 2.67 -9.55 4.36
C SER A 84 3.98 -8.80 4.48
N THR A 85 5.11 -9.39 4.14
CA THR A 85 5.30 -10.77 3.66
C THR A 85 5.63 -11.75 4.80
N GLY A 86 5.91 -11.25 6.01
CA GLY A 86 6.35 -12.07 7.15
C GLY A 86 5.23 -12.84 7.88
N TYR A 87 3.99 -12.37 7.85
CA TYR A 87 2.87 -12.93 8.64
C TYR A 87 3.16 -13.02 10.15
N ASP A 88 3.79 -11.98 10.71
CA ASP A 88 4.04 -11.89 12.15
C ASP A 88 3.09 -10.88 12.82
N GLU A 89 2.05 -11.39 13.48
CA GLU A 89 1.10 -10.57 14.26
C GLU A 89 1.75 -9.86 15.47
N ASN A 90 2.88 -10.39 15.96
CA ASN A 90 3.61 -9.85 17.09
C ASN A 90 4.71 -8.87 16.68
N ALA A 91 4.90 -8.64 15.37
CA ALA A 91 5.80 -7.61 14.88
C ALA A 91 5.45 -6.24 15.48
N ARG A 92 6.49 -5.43 15.72
CA ARG A 92 6.37 -4.09 16.30
C ARG A 92 7.14 -3.08 15.46
N GLY A 93 6.57 -1.88 15.38
CA GLY A 93 7.21 -0.78 14.69
C GLY A 93 8.46 -0.28 15.42
N ALA A 94 9.37 0.32 14.65
CA ALA A 94 10.60 0.91 15.18
C ALA A 94 10.92 2.20 14.42
N ILE A 95 11.51 3.16 15.13
CA ILE A 95 12.12 4.36 14.54
C ILE A 95 13.62 4.23 14.77
N ILE A 96 14.41 4.29 13.69
CA ILE A 96 15.84 4.04 13.70
C ILE A 96 16.54 5.24 13.07
N GLY A 97 17.64 5.68 13.69
CA GLY A 97 18.50 6.75 13.15
C GLY A 97 17.97 8.18 13.35
N MET A 98 17.03 8.38 14.28
CA MET A 98 16.54 9.72 14.65
C MET A 98 17.63 10.55 15.36
N SER A 99 17.67 11.83 15.02
CA SER A 99 18.56 12.86 15.57
C SER A 99 17.77 14.02 16.16
N ALA A 100 18.46 15.00 16.78
CA ALA A 100 17.82 16.20 17.33
C ALA A 100 17.26 17.15 16.25
N ASP A 101 17.67 16.98 14.99
CA ASP A 101 17.22 17.79 13.85
C ASP A 101 15.95 17.22 13.19
N ASP A 102 15.43 16.11 13.70
CA ASP A 102 14.23 15.45 13.20
C ASP A 102 12.99 15.84 13.99
N ASP A 103 11.89 16.09 13.27
CA ASP A 103 10.58 16.35 13.86
C ASP A 103 9.56 15.25 13.52
N GLY A 104 8.33 15.40 14.02
CA GLY A 104 7.26 14.44 13.76
C GLY A 104 6.83 14.36 12.30
N ILE A 105 7.08 15.39 11.47
CA ILE A 105 6.84 15.36 10.02
C ILE A 105 7.89 14.48 9.36
N ASP A 106 9.16 14.57 9.76
CA ASP A 106 10.24 13.72 9.26
C ASP A 106 9.96 12.24 9.57
N VAL A 107 9.56 11.94 10.81
CA VAL A 107 9.18 10.57 11.21
C VAL A 107 7.96 10.08 10.43
N LEU A 108 6.94 10.93 10.24
CA LEU A 108 5.76 10.56 9.46
C LEU A 108 6.11 10.27 7.99
N ARG A 109 6.99 11.08 7.38
CA ARG A 109 7.48 10.84 6.03
C ARG A 109 8.21 9.51 5.93
N ALA A 110 9.15 9.24 6.85
CA ALA A 110 9.86 7.97 6.91
C ALA A 110 8.92 6.77 7.13
N ALA A 111 7.81 6.95 7.85
CA ALA A 111 6.78 5.92 7.99
C ALA A 111 6.03 5.65 6.68
N MET A 112 5.71 6.69 5.92
CA MET A 112 5.08 6.58 4.60
C MET A 112 6.00 5.87 3.60
N GLU A 113 7.30 6.18 3.63
CA GLU A 113 8.36 5.51 2.88
C GLU A 113 8.48 4.04 3.31
N GLY A 114 8.47 3.75 4.61
CA GLY A 114 8.46 2.39 5.14
C GLY A 114 7.32 1.54 4.58
N VAL A 115 6.09 2.07 4.57
CA VAL A 115 4.93 1.39 3.96
C VAL A 115 5.14 1.20 2.45
N ALA A 116 5.70 2.18 1.75
CA ALA A 116 6.02 2.07 0.34
C ALA A 116 7.06 0.97 0.05
N PHE A 117 8.10 0.82 0.87
CA PHE A 117 9.08 -0.27 0.75
C PHE A 117 8.44 -1.64 1.01
N ARG A 118 7.55 -1.75 1.99
CA ARG A 118 6.77 -3.00 2.18
C ARG A 118 5.88 -3.32 0.97
N LEU A 119 5.31 -2.31 0.32
CA LEU A 119 4.56 -2.50 -0.93
C LEU A 119 5.49 -2.90 -2.08
N ALA A 120 6.73 -2.41 -2.13
CA ALA A 120 7.73 -2.83 -3.10
C ALA A 120 8.11 -4.31 -2.93
N ASP A 121 8.24 -4.81 -1.70
CA ASP A 121 8.48 -6.24 -1.47
C ASP A 121 7.33 -7.10 -2.02
N ILE A 122 6.08 -6.67 -1.82
CA ILE A 122 4.92 -7.34 -2.42
C ILE A 122 5.00 -7.26 -3.95
N PHE A 123 5.32 -6.08 -4.50
CA PHE A 123 5.44 -5.85 -5.94
C PHE A 123 6.47 -6.79 -6.60
N GLU A 124 7.66 -6.92 -6.00
CA GLU A 124 8.72 -7.80 -6.49
C GLU A 124 8.28 -9.26 -6.54
N GLN A 125 7.44 -9.70 -5.60
CA GLN A 125 6.86 -11.04 -5.64
C GLN A 125 5.77 -11.18 -6.70
N LEU A 126 4.91 -10.17 -6.87
CA LEU A 126 3.84 -10.19 -7.89
C LEU A 126 4.38 -10.23 -9.32
N LYS A 127 5.51 -9.54 -9.60
CA LYS A 127 6.19 -9.59 -10.91
C LYS A 127 6.62 -11.00 -11.34
N LYS A 128 6.84 -11.91 -10.38
CA LYS A 128 7.19 -13.31 -10.66
C LYS A 128 5.99 -14.15 -11.07
N ILE A 129 4.77 -13.63 -10.87
CA ILE A 129 3.51 -14.34 -11.11
C ILE A 129 2.87 -13.89 -12.42
N ALA A 130 2.88 -12.58 -12.68
CA ALA A 130 2.25 -12.00 -13.86
C ALA A 130 3.05 -10.79 -14.36
N LYS A 131 2.98 -10.54 -15.67
CA LYS A 131 3.50 -9.31 -16.27
C LYS A 131 2.64 -8.14 -15.80
N ILE A 132 3.26 -7.14 -15.18
CA ILE A 132 2.58 -5.94 -14.67
C ILE A 132 2.80 -4.78 -15.63
N GLU A 133 1.77 -4.42 -16.38
CA GLU A 133 1.82 -3.32 -17.37
C GLU A 133 1.43 -1.99 -16.72
N LEU A 134 0.38 -2.00 -15.90
CA LEU A 134 -0.20 -0.82 -15.26
C LEU A 134 -0.32 -1.02 -13.75
N ILE A 135 -0.03 0.04 -12.98
CA ILE A 135 -0.28 0.08 -11.54
C ILE A 135 -1.33 1.15 -11.26
N VAL A 136 -2.45 0.73 -10.68
CA VAL A 136 -3.53 1.63 -10.29
C VAL A 136 -3.46 1.92 -8.79
N ALA A 137 -3.22 3.18 -8.45
CA ALA A 137 -3.25 3.69 -7.09
C ALA A 137 -4.68 4.10 -6.70
N SER A 138 -5.13 3.66 -5.53
CA SER A 138 -6.48 3.93 -5.03
C SER A 138 -6.52 3.86 -3.50
N GLY A 139 -7.63 4.31 -2.92
CA GLY A 139 -7.86 4.30 -1.48
C GLY A 139 -7.78 5.70 -0.87
N GLY A 140 -8.49 5.90 0.24
CA GLY A 140 -8.67 7.22 0.84
C GLY A 140 -7.37 7.91 1.21
N ALA A 141 -6.41 7.17 1.77
CA ALA A 141 -5.14 7.76 2.19
C ALA A 141 -4.34 8.33 1.00
N LEU A 142 -4.35 7.66 -0.17
CA LEU A 142 -3.65 8.16 -1.36
C LEU A 142 -4.37 9.33 -2.03
N ARG A 143 -5.71 9.32 -1.99
CA ARG A 143 -6.51 10.44 -2.50
C ARG A 143 -6.28 11.71 -1.67
N ASP A 144 -6.19 11.54 -0.35
CA ASP A 144 -6.04 12.65 0.58
C ASP A 144 -4.56 13.07 0.75
N SER A 145 -3.60 12.29 0.20
CA SER A 145 -2.16 12.57 0.24
C SER A 145 -1.48 12.28 -1.11
N PRO A 146 -1.41 13.28 -2.02
CA PRO A 146 -0.66 13.17 -3.27
C PRO A 146 0.83 12.87 -3.06
N VAL A 147 1.44 13.40 -1.99
CA VAL A 147 2.84 13.14 -1.67
C VAL A 147 3.09 11.65 -1.37
N TRP A 148 2.16 10.94 -0.71
CA TRP A 148 2.31 9.50 -0.51
C TRP A 148 2.25 8.72 -1.82
N THR A 149 1.38 9.16 -2.73
CA THR A 149 1.30 8.55 -4.06
C THR A 149 2.64 8.70 -4.79
N GLN A 150 3.28 9.86 -4.71
CA GLN A 150 4.60 10.08 -5.29
C GLN A 150 5.68 9.22 -4.63
N ILE A 151 5.72 9.15 -3.29
CA ILE A 151 6.65 8.29 -2.54
C ILE A 151 6.54 6.83 -3.01
N ILE A 152 5.32 6.31 -3.17
CA ILE A 152 5.11 4.94 -3.66
C ILE A 152 5.59 4.80 -5.11
N ALA A 153 5.36 5.80 -5.97
CA ALA A 153 5.83 5.77 -7.35
C ALA A 153 7.36 5.71 -7.42
N ASP A 154 8.03 6.56 -6.64
CA ASP A 154 9.49 6.65 -6.56
C ASP A 154 10.09 5.35 -6.04
N VAL A 155 9.56 4.81 -4.95
CA VAL A 155 10.04 3.54 -4.35
C VAL A 155 9.82 2.35 -5.27
N LEU A 156 8.70 2.30 -6.01
CA LEU A 156 8.45 1.24 -6.97
C LEU A 156 9.25 1.41 -8.27
N GLY A 157 9.78 2.61 -8.54
CA GLY A 157 10.38 2.96 -9.83
C GLY A 157 9.38 2.85 -10.98
N ARG A 158 8.11 3.19 -10.75
CA ARG A 158 7.00 2.99 -11.70
C ARG A 158 6.00 4.14 -11.64
N GLU A 159 5.49 4.51 -12.80
CA GLU A 159 4.34 5.40 -12.89
C GLU A 159 3.09 4.74 -12.29
N LEU A 160 2.30 5.54 -11.56
CA LEU A 160 1.04 5.12 -10.97
C LEU A 160 -0.11 5.89 -11.61
N THR A 161 -1.14 5.18 -12.06
CA THR A 161 -2.41 5.80 -12.44
C THR A 161 -3.27 5.93 -11.20
N VAL A 162 -3.58 7.17 -10.80
CA VAL A 162 -4.47 7.43 -9.68
C VAL A 162 -5.92 7.26 -10.12
N ASN A 163 -6.66 6.43 -9.40
CA ASN A 163 -8.09 6.27 -9.57
C ASN A 163 -8.81 6.94 -8.40
N ASP A 164 -9.55 8.01 -8.71
CA ASP A 164 -10.32 8.79 -7.73
C ASP A 164 -11.69 8.18 -7.41
N ALA A 165 -12.05 7.08 -8.07
CA ALA A 165 -13.36 6.48 -7.92
C ALA A 165 -13.61 6.02 -6.48
N ARG A 166 -14.64 6.63 -5.88
CA ARG A 166 -15.21 6.19 -4.62
C ARG A 166 -15.87 4.81 -4.80
N GLU A 167 -15.91 4.04 -3.72
CA GLU A 167 -16.59 2.74 -3.68
C GLU A 167 -16.12 1.75 -4.75
N SER A 168 -14.82 1.74 -5.06
CA SER A 168 -14.22 0.84 -6.07
C SER A 168 -14.54 -0.64 -5.83
N SER A 169 -14.61 -1.09 -4.57
CA SER A 169 -15.01 -2.46 -4.21
C SER A 169 -16.45 -2.77 -4.63
N SER A 170 -17.39 -1.88 -4.29
CA SER A 170 -18.82 -2.01 -4.63
C SER A 170 -19.03 -1.98 -6.14
N ARG A 171 -18.33 -1.09 -6.85
CA ARG A 171 -18.34 -1.05 -8.33
C ARG A 171 -17.86 -2.37 -8.93
N GLY A 172 -16.77 -2.94 -8.41
CA GLY A 172 -16.26 -4.24 -8.85
C GLY A 172 -17.27 -5.37 -8.65
N ALA A 173 -17.97 -5.40 -7.51
CA ALA A 173 -19.02 -6.39 -7.26
C ALA A 173 -20.20 -6.27 -8.25
N VAL A 174 -20.64 -5.04 -8.55
CA VAL A 174 -21.69 -4.80 -9.55
C VAL A 174 -21.25 -5.25 -10.95
N LEU A 175 -20.01 -4.93 -11.36
CA LEU A 175 -19.47 -5.37 -12.65
C LEU A 175 -19.42 -6.90 -12.75
N LEU A 176 -18.96 -7.58 -11.70
CA LEU A 176 -18.95 -9.05 -11.67
C LEU A 176 -20.37 -9.63 -11.76
N ALA A 177 -21.35 -9.01 -11.08
CA ALA A 177 -22.74 -9.44 -11.15
C ALA A 177 -23.32 -9.25 -12.56
N LEU A 178 -23.09 -8.10 -13.20
CA LEU A 178 -23.54 -7.80 -14.56
C LEU A 178 -22.93 -8.76 -15.59
N GLU A 179 -21.63 -9.05 -15.49
CA GLU A 179 -20.94 -10.01 -16.35
C GLU A 179 -21.52 -11.42 -16.17
N SER A 180 -21.83 -11.82 -14.93
CA SER A 180 -22.37 -13.15 -14.63
C SER A 180 -23.76 -13.43 -15.22
N ILE A 181 -24.53 -12.36 -15.49
CA ILE A 181 -25.85 -12.45 -16.12
C ILE A 181 -25.82 -12.08 -17.62
N GLY A 182 -24.63 -11.87 -18.20
CA GLY A 182 -24.44 -11.60 -19.63
C GLY A 182 -24.81 -10.19 -20.08
N ASN A 183 -24.82 -9.22 -19.16
CA ASN A 183 -25.12 -7.82 -19.48
C ASN A 183 -23.89 -6.99 -19.86
N ILE A 184 -22.68 -7.51 -19.63
CA ILE A 184 -21.39 -6.99 -20.11
C ILE A 184 -20.44 -8.14 -20.42
#